data_AF-A0A6V8KPI4-F1
#
_entry.id   AF-A0A6V8KPI4-F1
#
_cell.length_a   1.000
_cell.length_b   1.000
_cell.length_c   1.000
_cell.angle_alpha   90.00
_cell.angle_beta   90.00
_cell.angle_gamma   90.00
#
_symmetry.space_group_name_H-M   'P 1'
#
loop_
_entity.id
_entity.type
_entity.pdbx_description
1 polymer ?
#
loop_
_entity_poly.entity_id
_entity_poly.type
_entity_poly.pdbx_seq_one_letter_code
_entity_poly.pdbx_strand_id
1 'polypeptide(L)'
;MVSLALPDGAWADLPDVPDDLRASADRAAADHAARRGGRAFLFAGVEALTGTVTVGDLLARSAISRVKVLGGAVADPATEIVTRDFVRPEWMEGELTLVATPAPGGRLAPFEFPNPTPCCGGAH
;
A
#
# COMPACT_ATOMS: atom_id res chain seq x y z
N MET A 1 -2.35 -7.72 -8.18
CA MET A 1 -3.65 -7.72 -7.48
C MET A 1 -3.88 -6.37 -6.84
N VAL A 2 -4.97 -5.70 -7.21
CA VAL A 2 -5.44 -4.45 -6.62
C VAL A 2 -6.40 -4.82 -5.50
N SER A 3 -6.23 -4.24 -4.32
CA SER A 3 -7.08 -4.44 -3.15
C SER A 3 -7.72 -3.11 -2.74
N LEU A 4 -8.93 -3.19 -2.22
CA LEU A 4 -9.71 -2.06 -1.72
C LEU A 4 -10.00 -2.37 -0.25
N ALA A 5 -9.47 -1.57 0.66
CA ALA A 5 -9.75 -1.71 2.09
C ALA A 5 -10.88 -0.75 2.48
N LEU A 6 -12.03 -0.90 1.81
CA LEU A 6 -13.27 -0.18 2.09
C LEU A 6 -14.16 -1.03 3.02
N PRO A 7 -15.13 -0.43 3.73
CA PRO A 7 -16.18 -1.22 4.39
C PRO A 7 -16.88 -2.16 3.40
N ASP A 8 -17.32 -3.33 3.88
CA ASP A 8 -17.87 -4.41 3.05
C ASP A 8 -19.02 -3.93 2.14
N GLY A 9 -19.06 -4.43 0.89
CA GLY A 9 -20.21 -4.30 -0.01
C GLY A 9 -20.10 -3.27 -1.15
N ALA A 10 -18.97 -2.55 -1.29
CA ALA A 10 -18.76 -1.61 -2.39
C ALA A 10 -17.92 -2.23 -3.52
N TRP A 11 -18.50 -3.18 -4.28
CA TRP A 11 -17.81 -3.78 -5.44
C TRP A 11 -18.46 -3.37 -6.76
N ALA A 12 -17.62 -3.07 -7.74
CA ALA A 12 -18.01 -2.82 -9.13
C ALA A 12 -18.10 -4.13 -9.93
N ASP A 13 -18.77 -4.06 -11.07
CA ASP A 13 -18.91 -5.11 -12.10
C ASP A 13 -17.52 -5.43 -12.72
N LEU A 14 -16.81 -6.39 -12.12
CA LEU A 14 -15.49 -6.81 -12.59
C LEU A 14 -15.64 -7.86 -13.71
N PRO A 15 -14.76 -7.87 -14.72
CA PRO A 15 -14.78 -8.89 -15.75
C PRO A 15 -14.55 -10.28 -15.15
N ASP A 16 -15.14 -11.30 -15.78
CA ASP A 16 -14.95 -12.68 -15.34
C ASP A 16 -13.47 -13.10 -15.46
N VAL A 17 -13.05 -13.98 -14.55
CA VAL A 17 -11.67 -14.46 -14.48
C VAL A 17 -11.50 -15.57 -15.52
N PRO A 18 -10.50 -15.48 -16.43
CA PRO A 18 -10.17 -16.58 -17.33
C PRO A 18 -9.91 -17.89 -16.57
N ASP A 19 -10.34 -19.03 -17.12
CA ASP A 19 -10.31 -20.31 -16.39
C ASP A 19 -8.89 -20.75 -15.98
N ASP A 20 -7.88 -20.43 -16.80
CA ASP A 20 -6.47 -20.69 -16.51
C ASP A 20 -5.92 -19.84 -15.35
N LEU A 21 -6.56 -18.71 -15.05
CA LEU A 21 -6.20 -17.81 -13.96
C LEU A 21 -7.07 -17.99 -12.71
N ARG A 22 -8.16 -18.76 -12.77
CA ARG A 22 -9.17 -18.88 -11.71
C ARG A 22 -8.57 -19.34 -10.38
N ALA A 23 -7.75 -20.38 -10.39
CA ALA A 23 -7.10 -20.89 -9.17
C ALA A 23 -6.18 -19.83 -8.51
N SER A 24 -5.45 -19.06 -9.32
CA SER A 24 -4.58 -17.98 -8.83
C SER A 24 -5.40 -16.80 -8.30
N ALA A 25 -6.51 -16.46 -8.95
CA ALA A 25 -7.43 -15.42 -8.51
C ALA A 25 -8.09 -15.80 -7.16
N ASP A 26 -8.57 -17.03 -7.02
CA ASP A 26 -9.17 -17.54 -5.79
C ASP A 26 -8.17 -17.50 -4.63
N ARG A 27 -6.93 -17.93 -4.88
CA ARG A 27 -5.87 -17.88 -3.87
C ARG A 27 -5.62 -16.46 -3.40
N ALA A 28 -5.50 -15.53 -4.34
CA ALA A 28 -5.18 -14.16 -4.04
C ALA A 28 -6.37 -13.44 -3.38
N ALA A 29 -7.62 -13.78 -3.74
CA ALA A 29 -8.82 -13.33 -3.04
C ALA A 29 -8.87 -13.85 -1.60
N ALA A 30 -8.53 -15.12 -1.38
CA ALA A 30 -8.46 -15.70 -0.04
C ALA A 30 -7.35 -15.05 0.82
N ASP A 31 -6.18 -14.76 0.24
CA ASP A 31 -5.12 -14.05 0.94
C ASP A 31 -5.50 -12.60 1.27
N HIS A 32 -6.23 -11.91 0.39
CA HIS A 32 -6.77 -10.58 0.64
C HIS A 32 -7.83 -10.58 1.75
N ALA A 33 -8.82 -11.49 1.66
CA ALA A 33 -9.87 -11.63 2.67
C ALA A 33 -9.30 -11.95 4.06
N ALA A 34 -8.20 -12.72 4.09
CA ALA A 34 -7.47 -13.03 5.31
C ALA A 34 -6.42 -11.97 5.71
N ARG A 35 -6.32 -10.85 4.99
CA ARG A 35 -5.36 -9.75 5.24
C ARG A 35 -3.90 -10.22 5.31
N ARG A 36 -3.55 -11.19 4.47
CA ARG A 36 -2.18 -11.74 4.34
C ARG A 36 -1.45 -11.24 3.10
N GLY A 37 -2.13 -10.55 2.20
CA GLY A 37 -1.54 -9.98 1.01
C GLY A 37 -2.47 -9.05 0.25
N GLY A 38 -1.89 -8.34 -0.73
CA GLY A 38 -2.61 -7.42 -1.60
C GLY A 38 -2.46 -5.95 -1.20
N ARG A 39 -2.31 -5.09 -2.21
CA ARG A 39 -2.07 -3.64 -2.06
C ARG A 39 -3.38 -2.89 -1.97
N ALA A 40 -3.57 -2.04 -0.96
CA ALA A 40 -4.76 -1.20 -0.85
C ALA A 40 -4.60 0.06 -1.71
N PHE A 41 -5.59 0.33 -2.56
CA PHE A 41 -5.63 1.53 -3.39
C PHE A 41 -6.59 2.59 -2.82
N LEU A 42 -7.71 2.14 -2.27
CA LEU A 42 -8.64 2.93 -1.48
C LEU A 42 -8.70 2.33 -0.07
N PHE A 43 -8.62 3.20 0.93
CA PHE A 43 -8.66 2.89 2.34
C PHE A 43 -9.03 4.16 3.11
N ALA A 44 -9.56 4.01 4.32
CA ALA A 44 -9.96 5.17 5.12
C ALA A 44 -8.78 6.12 5.36
N GLY A 45 -8.99 7.42 5.10
CA GLY A 45 -8.00 8.47 5.31
C GLY A 45 -6.94 8.63 4.22
N VAL A 46 -7.06 7.91 3.09
CA VAL A 46 -6.13 8.04 1.95
C VAL A 46 -6.06 9.47 1.40
N GLU A 47 -7.18 10.19 1.42
CA GLU A 47 -7.32 11.57 0.99
C GLU A 47 -6.54 12.57 1.86
N ALA A 48 -6.20 12.19 3.09
CA ALA A 48 -5.40 13.01 4.00
C ALA A 48 -3.89 12.81 3.81
N LEU A 49 -3.47 11.79 3.04
CA LEU A 49 -2.05 11.41 2.85
C LEU A 49 -1.45 12.08 1.61
N THR A 50 -1.53 13.41 1.57
CA THR A 50 -0.98 14.25 0.50
C THR A 50 0.19 15.09 0.99
N GLY A 51 1.14 15.41 0.10
CA GLY A 51 2.32 16.21 0.41
C GLY A 51 3.27 15.50 1.40
N THR A 52 3.60 16.19 2.50
CA THR A 52 4.44 15.65 3.57
C THR A 52 3.62 15.53 4.84
N VAL A 53 3.65 14.35 5.47
CA VAL A 53 2.97 14.07 6.75
C VAL A 53 3.96 13.43 7.72
N THR A 54 3.68 13.42 9.02
CA THR A 54 4.49 12.64 9.97
C THR A 54 4.05 11.17 10.00
N VAL A 55 4.93 10.28 10.45
CA VAL A 55 4.58 8.87 10.73
C VAL A 55 3.39 8.80 11.70
N GLY A 56 3.39 9.62 12.75
CA GLY A 56 2.32 9.68 13.73
C GLY A 56 0.99 10.11 13.12
N ASP A 57 0.98 11.17 12.31
CA ASP A 57 -0.23 11.63 11.62
C ASP A 57 -0.78 10.58 10.65
N LEU A 58 0.11 9.91 9.92
CA LEU A 58 -0.27 8.86 8.98
C LEU A 58 -0.97 7.71 9.70
N LEU A 59 -0.44 7.26 10.85
CA LEU A 59 -1.02 6.17 11.64
C LEU A 59 -2.32 6.60 12.35
N ALA A 60 -2.42 7.86 12.76
CA ALA A 60 -3.59 8.38 13.47
C ALA A 60 -4.77 8.72 12.55
N ARG A 61 -4.50 9.09 11.29
CA ARG A 61 -5.50 9.65 10.37
C ARG A 61 -5.86 8.74 9.21
N SER A 62 -5.28 7.54 9.15
CA SER A 62 -5.59 6.58 8.09
C SER A 62 -5.75 5.15 8.62
N ALA A 63 -6.23 4.25 7.77
CA ALA A 63 -6.32 2.83 8.08
C ALA A 63 -4.96 2.11 8.16
N ILE A 64 -3.85 2.79 7.85
CA ILE A 64 -2.51 2.22 7.96
C ILE A 64 -2.17 2.08 9.44
N SER A 65 -1.89 0.85 9.87
CA SER A 65 -1.57 0.53 11.26
C SER A 65 -0.08 0.36 11.52
N ARG A 66 0.73 0.21 10.46
CA ARG A 66 2.17 -0.05 10.57
C ARG A 66 2.97 0.62 9.46
N VAL A 67 4.13 1.16 9.82
CA VAL A 67 5.17 1.59 8.86
C VAL A 67 6.35 0.65 8.97
N LYS A 68 6.70 0.00 7.84
CA LYS A 68 7.87 -0.86 7.73
C LYS A 68 8.94 -0.16 6.90
N VAL A 69 10.04 0.25 7.52
CA VAL A 69 11.17 0.86 6.81
C VAL A 69 12.06 -0.23 6.22
N LEU A 70 12.31 -0.18 4.91
CA LEU A 70 13.28 -1.05 4.27
C LEU A 70 14.67 -0.80 4.86
N GLY A 71 15.35 -1.88 5.24
CA GLY A 71 16.57 -1.82 6.05
C GLY A 71 16.33 -2.04 7.55
N GLY A 72 15.06 -2.16 8.00
CA GLY A 72 14.72 -2.60 9.35
C GLY A 72 14.75 -1.52 10.44
N ALA A 73 14.92 -0.25 10.06
CA ALA A 73 14.85 0.86 11.01
C ALA A 73 13.42 1.01 11.56
N VAL A 74 13.32 1.42 12.83
CA VAL A 74 12.04 1.81 13.44
C VAL A 74 11.73 3.25 13.01
N ALA A 75 10.52 3.48 12.52
CA ALA A 75 10.07 4.82 12.15
C ALA A 75 9.69 5.62 13.40
N ASP A 76 10.37 6.74 13.66
CA ASP A 76 9.99 7.67 14.72
C ASP A 76 8.66 8.36 14.34
N PRO A 77 7.67 8.46 15.24
CA PRO A 77 6.40 9.16 14.98
C PRO A 77 6.55 10.58 14.42
N ALA A 78 7.60 11.30 14.79
CA ALA A 78 7.88 12.65 14.30
C ALA A 78 8.60 12.68 12.94
N THR A 79 9.07 11.54 12.42
CA THR A 79 9.72 11.48 11.11
C THR A 79 8.73 11.83 10.02
N GLU A 80 9.12 12.72 9.13
CA GLU A 80 8.33 13.10 7.97
C GLU A 80 8.38 12.04 6.87
N ILE A 81 7.23 11.79 6.26
CA ILE A 81 7.02 10.96 5.08
C ILE A 81 6.62 11.87 3.91
N VAL A 82 7.45 11.90 2.88
CA VAL A 82 7.11 12.56 1.61
C VAL A 82 6.23 11.60 0.80
N THR A 83 4.91 11.78 0.88
CA THR A 83 3.91 10.85 0.32
C THR A 83 3.88 10.83 -1.21
N ARG A 84 4.28 11.94 -1.85
CA ARG A 84 4.17 12.15 -3.31
C ARG A 84 2.74 11.98 -3.83
N ASP A 85 1.75 12.16 -2.94
CA ASP A 85 0.34 11.89 -3.19
C ASP A 85 0.08 10.46 -3.71
N PHE A 86 1.01 9.53 -3.42
CA PHE A 86 1.03 8.16 -3.93
C PHE A 86 1.39 7.18 -2.81
N VAL A 87 0.35 6.74 -2.09
CA VAL A 87 0.48 5.82 -0.95
C VAL A 87 -0.23 4.50 -1.27
N ARG A 88 0.55 3.41 -1.28
CA ARG A 88 0.11 2.05 -1.63
C ARG A 88 0.54 1.07 -0.53
N PRO A 89 -0.17 1.04 0.62
CA PRO A 89 0.14 0.09 1.67
C PRO A 89 -0.33 -1.31 1.29
N GLU A 90 0.20 -2.32 1.96
CA GLU A 90 -0.08 -3.74 1.70
C GLU A 90 -0.52 -4.44 2.98
N TRP A 91 -1.44 -5.39 2.84
CA TRP A 91 -1.80 -6.27 3.96
C TRP A 91 -0.64 -7.21 4.27
N MET A 92 -0.10 -7.08 5.47
CA MET A 92 0.98 -7.93 5.97
C MET A 92 0.64 -8.34 7.39
N GLU A 93 0.52 -9.64 7.64
CA GLU A 93 0.28 -10.19 8.99
C GLU A 93 -0.98 -9.60 9.66
N GLY A 94 -2.03 -9.34 8.89
CA GLY A 94 -3.29 -8.77 9.40
C GLY A 94 -3.30 -7.24 9.53
N GLU A 95 -2.17 -6.58 9.27
CA GLU A 95 -2.00 -5.13 9.39
C GLU A 95 -1.83 -4.47 8.03
N LEU A 96 -2.52 -3.34 7.83
CA LEU A 96 -2.31 -2.54 6.63
C LEU A 96 -1.00 -1.77 6.81
N THR A 97 0.03 -2.20 6.10
CA THR A 97 1.42 -1.79 6.34
C THR A 97 1.92 -0.93 5.18
N LEU A 98 2.36 0.29 5.47
CA LEU A 98 3.11 1.09 4.50
C LEU A 98 4.58 0.69 4.52
N VAL A 99 5.07 0.19 3.40
CA VAL A 99 6.52 -0.01 3.20
C VAL A 99 7.14 1.30 2.77
N ALA A 100 8.15 1.76 3.51
CA ALA A 100 8.83 3.04 3.29
C ALA A 100 10.33 2.83 3.09
N THR A 101 10.97 3.78 2.40
CA THR A 101 12.43 3.86 2.24
C THR A 101 12.96 5.17 2.80
N PRO A 102 14.22 5.22 3.26
CA PRO A 102 14.89 6.48 3.55
C PRO A 102 14.85 7.45 2.35
N ALA A 103 14.71 8.74 2.66
CA ALA A 103 14.69 9.84 1.71
C ALA A 103 15.61 10.99 2.20
N PRO A 104 16.03 11.91 1.31
CA PRO A 104 16.94 12.99 1.68
C PRO A 104 16.42 13.85 2.85
N GLY A 105 17.33 14.24 3.75
CA GLY A 105 17.01 15.09 4.90
C GLY A 105 16.47 14.33 6.12
N GLY A 106 16.79 13.04 6.27
CA GLY A 106 16.32 12.22 7.39
C GLY A 106 14.83 11.85 7.32
N ARG A 107 14.24 11.98 6.12
CA ARG A 107 12.83 11.71 5.87
C ARG A 107 12.63 10.27 5.39
N LEU A 108 11.38 9.87 5.32
CA LEU A 108 10.94 8.65 4.68
C LEU A 108 10.11 8.99 3.44
N ALA A 109 9.90 7.99 2.60
CA ALA A 109 8.92 8.06 1.52
C ALA A 109 8.38 6.66 1.20
N PRO A 110 7.17 6.55 0.62
CA PRO A 110 6.65 5.26 0.17
C PRO A 110 7.65 4.56 -0.76
N PHE A 111 7.77 3.24 -0.61
CA PHE A 111 8.64 2.42 -1.46
C PHE A 111 8.20 2.45 -2.93
N GLU A 112 6.89 2.43 -3.17
CA GLU A 112 6.37 2.53 -4.53
C GLU A 112 6.47 3.96 -5.09
N PHE A 113 6.67 4.06 -6.40
CA PHE A 113 6.72 5.30 -7.14
C PHE A 113 5.58 5.35 -8.18
N PRO A 114 4.96 6.53 -8.40
CA PRO A 114 3.87 6.68 -9.36
C PRO A 114 4.32 6.41 -10.81
N ASN A 115 5.57 6.74 -11.14
CA ASN A 115 6.16 6.57 -12.45
C ASN A 115 7.50 5.83 -12.30
N PRO A 116 7.50 4.50 -12.19
CA PRO A 116 8.75 3.76 -12.15
C PRO A 116 9.52 4.02 -13.46
N THR A 117 10.80 4.39 -13.34
CA THR A 117 11.67 4.58 -14.50
C THR A 117 11.67 3.28 -15.33
N PRO A 118 11.41 3.35 -16.65
CA PRO A 118 11.40 2.18 -17.52
C PRO A 118 12.83 1.75 -17.84
N CYS A 119 13.59 1.33 -16.83
CA CYS A 119 14.90 0.71 -17.05
C CYS A 119 14.86 -0.81 -16.94
N CYS A 120 13.74 -1.39 -16.48
CA CYS A 120 13.56 -2.84 -16.36
C CYS A 120 12.10 -3.26 -16.69
N GLY A 121 11.67 -3.07 -17.93
CA GLY A 121 10.46 -3.66 -18.49
C GLY A 121 10.74 -4.05 -19.92
N GLY A 122 11.07 -5.33 -20.15
CA GLY A 122 11.38 -5.85 -21.48
C GLY A 122 10.25 -5.54 -22.46
N ALA A 123 10.62 -5.16 -23.68
CA ALA A 123 9.71 -5.11 -24.81
C ALA A 123 9.13 -6.52 -25.02
N HIS A 124 7.80 -6.62 -24.95
CA HIS A 124 7.04 -7.74 -25.49
C HIS A 124 6.09 -7.19 -26.55
#